data_AF-A0A238KM09-F1
#
_entry.id   AF-A0A238KM09-F1
#
_cell.length_a   1.000
_cell.length_b   1.000
_cell.length_c   1.000
_cell.angle_alpha   90.00
_cell.angle_beta   90.00
_cell.angle_gamma   90.00
#
_symmetry.space_group_name_H-M   'P 1'
#
loop_
_entity.id
_entity.type
_entity.pdbx_description
1 polymer ?
#
loop_
_entity_poly.entity_id
_entity_poly.type
_entity_poly.pdbx_seq_one_letter_code
_entity_poly.pdbx_strand_id
1 'polypeptide(L)' 'MSNNQWFSNRSQVFWTCKALLDGRTISHKTEIREVRGWRLGAIVHRLKSEYDWPIQAEYRGPENVAYYSMKPGL' A
#
# COMPACT_ATOMS: atom_id res chain seq x y z
N MET A 1 -1.60 26.92 -13.68
CA MET A 1 -1.38 25.46 -13.79
C MET A 1 -1.68 24.86 -12.43
N SER A 2 -2.73 24.05 -12.29
CA SER A 2 -3.08 23.44 -11.01
C SER A 2 -1.96 22.48 -10.62
N ASN A 3 -1.27 22.79 -9.52
CA ASN A 3 -0.30 21.89 -8.92
C ASN A 3 -1.09 20.68 -8.41
N ASN A 4 -1.17 19.63 -9.23
CA ASN A 4 -1.81 18.38 -8.87
C ASN A 4 -0.91 17.75 -7.78
N GLN A 5 -1.17 18.06 -6.52
CA GLN A 5 -0.33 17.72 -5.36
C GLN A 5 -0.39 16.22 -5.06
N TRP A 6 0.16 15.41 -5.96
CA TRP A 6 0.34 13.99 -5.73
C TRP A 6 1.63 13.80 -4.97
N PHE A 7 1.47 13.48 -3.70
CA PHE A 7 2.53 13.11 -2.78
C PHE A 7 3.22 11.80 -3.20
N SER A 8 2.55 10.90 -3.90
CA SER A 8 3.15 9.66 -4.41
C SER A 8 3.16 9.67 -5.94
N ASN A 9 4.18 9.09 -6.57
CA ASN A 9 4.17 8.95 -8.02
C ASN A 9 3.03 8.00 -8.44
N ARG A 10 2.36 8.25 -9.57
CA ARG A 10 1.22 7.44 -10.05
C ARG A 10 1.57 5.96 -10.10
N SER A 11 2.82 5.63 -10.43
CA SER A 11 3.34 4.26 -10.48
C SER A 11 3.31 3.55 -9.12
N GLN A 12 3.52 4.25 -8.00
CA GLN A 12 3.52 3.65 -6.64
C GLN A 12 2.11 3.32 -6.17
N VAL A 13 1.17 4.26 -6.41
CA VAL A 13 -0.25 4.05 -6.11
C VAL A 13 -0.78 2.89 -6.96
N PHE A 14 -0.52 2.92 -8.27
CA PHE A 14 -0.92 1.85 -9.18
C PHE A 14 -0.34 0.50 -8.76
N TRP A 15 0.96 0.43 -8.47
CA TRP A 15 1.61 -0.80 -8.03
C TRP A 15 1.00 -1.33 -6.73
N THR A 16 0.71 -0.45 -5.76
CA THR A 16 0.08 -0.85 -4.49
C THR A 16 -1.30 -1.45 -4.72
N CYS A 17 -2.16 -0.75 -5.47
CA CYS A 17 -3.49 -1.24 -5.81
C CYS A 17 -3.43 -2.58 -6.56
N LYS A 18 -2.55 -2.68 -7.57
CA LYS A 18 -2.38 -3.89 -8.37
C LYS A 18 -1.88 -5.06 -7.52
N ALA A 19 -0.87 -4.85 -6.69
CA ALA A 19 -0.33 -5.90 -5.84
C ALA A 19 -1.38 -6.43 -4.85
N LEU A 20 -2.17 -5.55 -4.24
CA LEU A 20 -3.27 -5.95 -3.36
C LEU A 20 -4.36 -6.73 -4.09
N LEU A 21 -4.79 -6.26 -5.27
CA LEU A 21 -5.79 -6.95 -6.10
C LEU A 21 -5.29 -8.32 -6.61
N ASP A 22 -3.99 -8.47 -6.82
CA ASP A 22 -3.36 -9.75 -7.16
C ASP A 22 -3.20 -10.69 -5.95
N GLY A 23 -3.80 -10.34 -4.80
CA GLY A 23 -3.75 -11.13 -3.56
C GLY A 23 -2.36 -11.14 -2.90
N ARG A 24 -1.44 -10.26 -3.32
CA ARG A 24 -0.10 -10.22 -2.75
C ARG A 24 -0.13 -9.61 -1.35
N THR A 25 0.76 -10.11 -0.49
CA THR A 25 1.09 -9.45 0.77
C THR A 25 2.32 -8.57 0.57
N ILE A 26 2.19 -7.26 0.82
CA ILE A 26 3.23 -6.26 0.58
C ILE A 26 3.62 -5.52 1.86
N SER A 27 4.88 -5.14 1.99
CA SER A 27 5.38 -4.30 3.07
C SER A 27 6.18 -3.12 2.51
N HIS A 28 6.58 -2.18 3.37
CA HIS A 28 7.43 -1.05 2.96
C HIS A 28 8.71 -1.53 2.26
N LYS A 29 9.30 -2.64 2.73
CA LYS A 29 10.47 -3.25 2.09
C LYS A 29 10.17 -3.69 0.64
N THR A 30 8.98 -4.23 0.39
CA THR A 30 8.55 -4.63 -0.96
C THR A 30 8.39 -3.42 -1.87
N GLU A 31 7.76 -2.34 -1.40
CA GLU A 31 7.59 -1.10 -2.15
C GLU A 31 8.93 -0.46 -2.54
N ILE A 32 9.87 -0.39 -1.60
CA ILE A 32 11.24 0.12 -1.84
C ILE A 32 11.92 -0.70 -2.93
N ARG A 33 11.84 -2.03 -2.83
CA ARG A 33 12.54 -2.94 -3.75
C ARG A 33 11.97 -2.88 -5.17
N GLU A 34 10.65 -2.86 -5.32
CA GLU A 34 10.00 -3.03 -6.62
C GLU A 34 9.78 -1.71 -7.35
N VAL A 35 9.45 -0.64 -6.62
CA VAL A 35 9.07 0.65 -7.23
C VAL A 35 9.82 1.85 -6.65
N ARG A 36 10.87 1.61 -5.84
CA ARG A 36 11.68 2.65 -5.18
C ARG A 36 10.81 3.67 -4.44
N GLY A 37 9.71 3.20 -3.85
CA GLY A 37 8.77 4.01 -3.08
C GLY A 37 8.98 3.90 -1.58
N TRP A 38 8.35 4.80 -0.83
CA TRP A 38 8.44 4.88 0.63
C TRP A 38 7.12 5.27 1.30
N ARG A 39 6.03 5.38 0.51
CA ARG A 39 4.75 5.95 0.94
C ARG A 39 3.63 4.90 1.07
N LEU A 40 3.95 3.61 1.09
CA LEU A 40 2.97 2.52 1.20
C LEU A 40 1.98 2.73 2.34
N GLY A 41 2.45 3.06 3.54
CA GLY A 41 1.58 3.30 4.70
C GLY A 41 0.56 4.41 4.46
N ALA A 42 0.96 5.52 3.81
CA ALA A 42 0.06 6.61 3.47
C ALA A 42 -0.94 6.21 2.37
N ILE A 43 -0.48 5.46 1.37
CA ILE A 43 -1.34 4.94 0.30
C ILE A 43 -2.40 3.99 0.89
N VAL A 44 -1.99 3.03 1.72
CA VAL A 44 -2.88 2.08 2.38
C VAL A 44 -3.86 2.80 3.32
N HIS A 45 -3.38 3.78 4.10
CA HIS A 45 -4.27 4.57 4.96
C HIS A 45 -5.39 5.22 4.14
N ARG A 46 -5.04 5.89 3.04
CA ARG A 46 -6.00 6.53 2.14
C ARG A 46 -6.96 5.55 1.50
N LEU A 47 -6.47 4.41 1.01
CA LEU A 47 -7.31 3.34 0.45
C LEU A 47 -8.33 2.84 1.47
N LYS A 48 -7.95 2.70 2.74
CA LYS A 48 -8.86 2.28 3.81
C LYS A 48 -9.84 3.36 4.23
N SER A 49 -9.39 4.61 4.37
CA SER A 49 -10.20 5.68 4.96
C SER A 49 -11.10 6.43 3.97
N GLU A 50 -10.67 6.59 2.71
CA GLU A 50 -11.42 7.33 1.70
C GLU A 50 -12.18 6.43 0.72
N TYR A 51 -11.74 5.18 0.56
CA TYR A 51 -12.27 4.27 -0.46
C TYR A 51 -12.77 2.94 0.10
N ASP A 52 -12.79 2.79 1.43
CA ASP A 52 -13.26 1.58 2.14
C ASP A 52 -12.59 0.28 1.67
N TRP A 53 -11.34 0.34 1.23
CA TRP A 53 -10.65 -0.86 0.79
C TRP A 53 -10.47 -1.84 1.96
N PRO A 54 -10.80 -3.13 1.76
CA PRO A 54 -10.79 -4.15 2.81
C PRO A 54 -9.38 -4.70 3.04
N ILE A 55 -8.45 -3.81 3.40
CA ILE A 55 -7.04 -4.13 3.62
C ILE A 55 -6.79 -4.46 5.10
N GLN A 56 -6.22 -5.62 5.36
CA GLN A 56 -5.73 -6.02 6.66
C GLN A 56 -4.24 -5.68 6.83
N ALA A 57 -3.84 -5.40 8.05
CA ALA A 57 -2.46 -5.14 8.43
C ALA A 57 -2.04 -6.17 9.48
N GLU A 58 -1.00 -6.93 9.17
CA GLU A 58 -0.36 -7.87 10.07
C GLU A 58 1.03 -7.32 10.42
N TYR A 59 1.32 -7.18 11.71
CA TYR A 59 2.63 -6.72 12.19
C TYR A 59 3.48 -7.94 12.54
N ARG A 60 4.65 -8.06 11.91
CA ARG A 60 5.53 -9.23 12.06
C ARG A 60 6.89 -8.88 12.67
N GLY A 61 7.38 -9.79 13.50
CA GLY A 61 8.72 -9.75 14.10
C GLY A 61 8.86 -8.70 15.22
N PRO A 62 10.04 -8.66 15.87
CA PRO A 62 10.30 -7.74 16.98
C PRO A 62 10.28 -6.26 16.56
N GLU A 63 10.49 -5.98 15.28
CA GLU A 63 10.44 -4.63 14.73
C GLU A 63 9.02 -4.18 14.30
N ASN A 64 8.01 -5.02 14.51
CA ASN A 64 6.61 -4.72 14.15
C ASN A 64 6.46 -4.22 12.71
N VAL A 65 7.09 -4.91 11.76
CA VAL A 65 7.00 -4.54 10.34
C VAL A 65 5.59 -4.82 9.85
N ALA A 66 4.93 -3.80 9.28
CA ALA A 66 3.60 -3.92 8.74
C ALA A 66 3.58 -4.64 7.37
N TYR A 67 2.75 -5.66 7.27
CA TYR A 67 2.43 -6.39 6.05
C TYR A 67 0.96 -6.19 5.73
N TYR A 68 0.69 -5.71 4.51
CA TYR A 68 -0.64 -5.38 4.03
C TYR A 68 -1.09 -6.38 2.98
N SER A 69 -2.33 -6.84 3.10
CA SER A 69 -2.99 -7.71 2.12
C SER A 69 -4.49 -7.43 2.07
N MET A 70 -5.15 -7.85 0.99
CA MET A 70 -6.61 -7.87 0.96
C MET A 70 -7.13 -8.91 1.93
N LYS A 71 -8.23 -8.62 2.63
CA LYS A 71 -8.93 -9.63 3.43
C LYS A 71 -9.37 -10.78 2.52
N PRO A 72 -9.09 -12.04 2.89
CA PRO A 72 -9.60 -13.20 2.16
C PRO A 72 -11.13 -13.29 2.30
N GLY A 73 -11.84 -13.58 1.21
CA GLY A 73 -13.28 -13.88 1.23
C GLY A 73 -14.22 -12.74 0.81
N LEU A 74 -13.76 -11.83 -0.06
CA LEU A 74 -14.63 -10.95 -0.84
C LEU A 74 -14.89 -11.52 -2.23
#